data_AF-A0A530CA01-F1
#
_entry.id   AF-A0A530CA01-F1
#
_cell.length_a   1.000
_cell.length_b   1.000
_cell.length_c   1.000
_cell.angle_alpha   90.00
_cell.angle_beta   90.00
_cell.angle_gamma   90.00
#
_symmetry.space_group_name_H-M   'P 1'
#
loop_
_entity.id
_entity.type
_entity.pdbx_description
1 polymer ?
#
loop_
_entity_poly.entity_id
_entity_poly.type
_entity_poly.pdbx_seq_one_letter_code
_entity_poly.pdbx_strand_id
1 'polypeptide(L)'
;MERSTIVRVHEGLHARPATRFVKLAKGFESDVELVKDGKAVSAKSSVKLMLLAVKENQEVTVRANGADAIEAIEALIGYLENPRAGLDDESEAGEGGSETAAVAPASEPVAPAAASADGTPKLQGVAASEGVAVGPAFAHFPPEIQGPGRQLQAGEIEGELERFRSAVASVQA
;
A
#
# COMPACT_ATOMS: atom_id res chain seq x y z
N MET A 1 -20.63 18.07 8.13
CA MET A 1 -21.65 17.03 7.87
C MET A 1 -21.02 15.65 8.04
N GLU A 2 -21.82 14.62 8.32
CA GLU A 2 -21.32 13.25 8.41
C GLU A 2 -22.36 12.22 7.97
N ARG A 3 -21.91 11.09 7.44
CA ARG A 3 -22.76 9.97 7.04
C ARG A 3 -22.01 8.65 7.17
N SER A 4 -22.68 7.62 7.68
CA SER A 4 -22.13 6.27 7.80
C SER A 4 -22.50 5.38 6.61
N THR A 5 -21.62 4.46 6.25
CA THR A 5 -21.85 3.42 5.24
C THR A 5 -21.09 2.14 5.57
N ILE A 6 -21.46 1.04 4.92
CA ILE A 6 -20.75 -0.24 4.95
C ILE A 6 -19.82 -0.31 3.75
N VAL A 7 -18.54 -0.54 3.99
CA VAL A 7 -17.54 -0.67 2.92
C VAL A 7 -17.76 -1.96 2.15
N ARG A 8 -18.00 -1.87 0.85
CA ARG A 8 -18.18 -3.03 -0.04
C ARG A 8 -16.97 -3.29 -0.94
N VAL A 9 -15.95 -2.43 -0.88
CA VAL A 9 -14.67 -2.62 -1.58
C VAL A 9 -14.03 -3.93 -1.09
N HIS A 10 -13.84 -4.90 -2.00
CA HIS A 10 -13.40 -6.26 -1.63
C HIS A 10 -12.03 -6.30 -0.96
N GLU A 11 -11.10 -5.49 -1.47
CA GLU A 11 -9.77 -5.29 -0.88
C GLU A 11 -9.78 -4.33 0.33
N GLY A 12 -10.91 -3.71 0.66
CA GLY A 12 -10.94 -2.59 1.60
C GLY A 12 -10.10 -1.40 1.10
N LEU A 13 -9.71 -0.50 2.01
CA LEU A 13 -8.92 0.69 1.67
C LEU A 13 -7.42 0.44 1.85
N HIS A 14 -6.87 -0.52 1.10
CA HIS A 14 -5.42 -0.72 0.98
C HIS A 14 -4.92 -0.56 -0.46
N ALA A 15 -3.61 -0.34 -0.63
CA ALA A 15 -2.94 -0.28 -1.94
C ALA A 15 -3.65 0.61 -3.00
N ARG A 16 -4.17 0.00 -4.08
CA ARG A 16 -4.80 0.69 -5.22
C ARG A 16 -6.10 1.39 -4.83
N PRO A 17 -7.10 0.71 -4.22
CA PRO A 17 -8.30 1.37 -3.73
C PRO A 17 -8.03 2.56 -2.81
N ALA A 18 -7.04 2.46 -1.91
CA ALA A 18 -6.68 3.56 -1.01
C ALA A 18 -6.14 4.79 -1.78
N THR A 19 -5.32 4.55 -2.80
CA THR A 19 -4.71 5.64 -3.59
C THR A 19 -5.76 6.39 -4.40
N ARG A 20 -6.70 5.66 -5.02
CA ARG A 20 -7.83 6.24 -5.76
C ARG A 20 -8.78 7.00 -4.83
N PHE A 21 -9.10 6.43 -3.66
CA PHE A 21 -9.92 7.10 -2.65
C PHE A 21 -9.28 8.41 -2.17
N VAL A 22 -7.97 8.42 -1.91
CA VAL A 22 -7.24 9.65 -1.55
C VAL A 22 -7.24 10.67 -2.68
N LYS A 23 -7.05 10.23 -3.93
CA LYS A 23 -7.10 11.10 -5.10
C LYS A 23 -8.47 11.76 -5.24
N LEU A 24 -9.54 10.98 -5.06
CA LEU A 24 -10.91 11.49 -5.03
C LEU A 24 -11.10 12.50 -3.89
N ALA A 25 -10.69 12.16 -2.66
CA ALA A 25 -10.81 13.04 -1.51
C ALA A 25 -10.01 14.35 -1.67
N LYS A 26 -8.87 14.32 -2.36
CA LYS A 26 -8.04 15.51 -2.64
C LYS A 26 -8.64 16.43 -3.71
N GLY A 27 -9.61 15.96 -4.50
CA GLY A 27 -10.33 16.79 -5.47
C GLY A 27 -11.32 17.77 -4.85
N PHE A 28 -11.61 17.62 -3.56
CA PHE A 28 -12.51 18.49 -2.80
C PHE A 28 -11.74 19.48 -1.94
N GLU A 29 -12.26 20.71 -1.84
CA GLU A 29 -11.73 21.76 -0.97
C GLU A 29 -12.01 21.45 0.51
N SER A 30 -13.15 20.82 0.81
CA SER A 30 -13.55 20.43 2.16
C SER A 30 -12.51 19.58 2.88
N ASP A 31 -12.41 19.79 4.19
CA ASP A 31 -11.71 18.88 5.08
C ASP A 31 -12.56 17.63 5.26
N VAL A 32 -12.00 16.49 4.85
CA VAL A 32 -12.68 15.19 4.90
C VAL A 32 -11.93 14.24 5.82
N GLU A 33 -12.68 13.63 6.74
CA GLU A 33 -12.24 12.60 7.67
C GLU A 33 -13.02 11.30 7.47
N LEU A 34 -12.33 10.19 7.67
CA LEU A 34 -12.91 8.87 7.79
C LEU A 34 -12.80 8.41 9.24
N VAL A 35 -13.92 7.99 9.82
CA VAL A 35 -14.01 7.53 11.20
C VAL A 35 -14.35 6.05 11.24
N LYS A 36 -13.57 5.30 12.01
CA LYS A 36 -13.81 3.88 12.29
C LYS A 36 -13.41 3.58 13.73
N ASP A 37 -14.25 2.85 14.46
CA ASP A 37 -14.00 2.46 15.86
C ASP A 37 -13.58 3.65 16.76
N GLY A 38 -14.20 4.82 16.54
CA GLY A 38 -13.89 6.06 17.27
C GLY A 38 -12.58 6.75 16.88
N LYS A 39 -11.82 6.22 15.92
CA LYS A 39 -10.61 6.86 15.37
C LYS A 39 -10.95 7.61 14.09
N ALA A 40 -10.69 8.92 14.09
CA ALA A 40 -10.82 9.77 12.91
C ALA A 40 -9.46 9.98 12.23
N VAL A 41 -9.41 9.83 10.91
CA VAL A 41 -8.22 10.11 10.09
C VAL A 41 -8.60 10.93 8.87
N SER A 42 -7.68 11.77 8.39
CA SER A 42 -7.92 12.51 7.15
C SER A 42 -8.01 11.57 5.95
N ALA A 43 -9.08 11.70 5.16
CA ALA A 43 -9.28 10.96 3.91
C ALA A 43 -8.29 11.38 2.80
N LYS A 44 -7.62 12.54 2.95
CA LYS A 44 -6.59 13.04 2.03
C LYS A 44 -5.20 12.44 2.28
N SER A 45 -5.02 11.61 3.31
CA SER A 45 -3.74 10.99 3.68
C SER A 45 -3.74 9.48 3.46
N SER A 46 -3.00 9.01 2.45
CA SER A 46 -2.83 7.58 2.16
C SER A 46 -2.23 6.80 3.34
N VAL A 47 -1.23 7.38 4.00
CA VAL A 47 -0.56 6.77 5.16
C VAL A 47 -1.54 6.56 6.31
N LYS A 48 -2.35 7.57 6.67
CA LYS A 48 -3.28 7.45 7.79
C LYS A 48 -4.43 6.49 7.49
N LEU A 49 -4.89 6.42 6.24
CA LEU A 49 -5.90 5.44 5.83
C LEU A 49 -5.39 3.99 5.93
N MET A 50 -4.14 3.74 5.53
CA MET A 50 -3.52 2.42 5.71
C MET A 50 -3.49 2.02 7.20
N LEU A 51 -3.20 2.96 8.10
CA LEU A 51 -3.20 2.72 9.55
C LEU A 51 -4.60 2.50 10.14
N LEU A 52 -5.64 3.06 9.53
CA LEU A 52 -7.04 2.83 9.94
C LEU A 52 -7.52 1.40 9.59
N ALA A 53 -6.84 0.75 8.62
CA ALA A 53 -7.02 -0.64 8.24
C ALA A 53 -8.49 -1.00 7.99
N VAL A 54 -9.18 -0.20 7.17
CA VAL A 54 -10.59 -0.38 6.81
C VAL A 54 -10.73 -1.58 5.87
N LYS A 55 -11.58 -2.54 6.24
CA LYS A 55 -11.84 -3.78 5.50
C LYS A 55 -13.25 -3.81 4.92
N GLU A 56 -13.49 -4.71 3.99
CA GLU A 56 -14.84 -5.03 3.49
C GLU A 56 -15.78 -5.38 4.66
N ASN A 57 -17.05 -5.02 4.51
CA ASN A 57 -18.14 -5.23 5.45
C ASN A 57 -17.98 -4.53 6.81
N GLN A 58 -17.06 -3.56 6.92
CA GLN A 58 -16.95 -2.70 8.09
C GLN A 58 -17.78 -1.43 7.93
N GLU A 59 -18.38 -0.97 9.02
CA GLU A 59 -19.02 0.34 9.08
C GLU A 59 -17.98 1.43 9.27
N VAL A 60 -18.08 2.48 8.46
CA VAL A 60 -17.26 3.67 8.56
C VAL A 60 -18.13 4.91 8.43
N THR A 61 -17.72 6.01 9.06
CA THR A 61 -18.38 7.30 8.95
C THR A 61 -17.49 8.27 8.18
N VAL A 62 -18.02 8.86 7.11
CA VAL A 62 -17.35 9.94 6.37
C VAL A 62 -17.85 11.25 6.94
N ARG A 63 -16.93 12.11 7.39
CA ARG A 63 -17.22 13.46 7.88
C ARG A 63 -16.54 14.47 6.97
N ALA A 64 -17.28 15.48 6.52
CA ALA A 64 -16.75 16.56 5.69
C ALA A 64 -17.16 17.93 6.22
N ASN A 65 -16.26 18.91 6.14
CA ASN A 65 -16.49 20.29 6.51
C ASN A 65 -15.89 21.24 5.46
N GLY A 66 -16.74 22.08 4.86
CA GLY A 66 -16.36 22.99 3.79
C GLY A 66 -17.52 23.28 2.82
N ALA A 67 -17.23 24.02 1.77
CA ALA A 67 -18.23 24.50 0.80
C ALA A 67 -18.84 23.36 -0.05
N ASP A 68 -18.02 22.36 -0.38
CA ASP A 68 -18.36 21.17 -1.19
C ASP A 68 -18.56 19.91 -0.31
N ALA A 69 -18.87 20.08 0.99
CA ALA A 69 -18.94 18.97 1.94
C ALA A 69 -19.99 17.91 1.58
N ILE A 70 -21.11 18.31 0.96
CA ILE A 70 -22.18 17.40 0.53
C ILE A 70 -21.67 16.52 -0.63
N GLU A 71 -21.12 17.17 -1.65
CA GLU A 71 -20.59 16.53 -2.86
C GLU A 71 -19.45 15.57 -2.52
N ALA A 72 -18.55 15.99 -1.61
CA ALA A 72 -17.48 15.16 -1.09
C ALA A 72 -18.00 13.89 -0.40
N ILE A 73 -19.01 14.01 0.47
CA ILE A 73 -19.59 12.85 1.16
C ILE A 73 -20.25 11.90 0.17
N GLU A 74 -21.03 12.40 -0.78
CA GLU A 74 -21.71 11.57 -1.78
C GLU A 74 -20.72 10.79 -2.64
N ALA A 75 -19.69 11.46 -3.18
CA ALA A 75 -18.67 10.82 -4.00
C ALA A 75 -17.89 9.76 -3.23
N LEU A 76 -17.47 10.07 -1.99
CA LEU A 76 -16.67 9.14 -1.19
C LEU A 76 -17.48 7.94 -0.70
N ILE A 77 -18.75 8.13 -0.33
CA ILE A 77 -19.63 7.01 0.02
C ILE A 77 -19.91 6.14 -1.19
N GLY A 78 -20.20 6.76 -2.35
CA GLY A 78 -20.38 6.01 -3.60
C GLY A 78 -19.16 5.16 -3.95
N TYR A 79 -17.95 5.68 -3.69
CA TYR A 79 -16.72 4.92 -3.85
C TYR A 79 -16.62 3.73 -2.87
N LEU A 80 -16.97 3.93 -1.59
CA LEU A 80 -16.90 2.88 -0.56
C LEU A 80 -17.94 1.78 -0.76
N GLU A 81 -19.09 2.11 -1.34
CA GLU A 81 -20.17 1.17 -1.63
C GLU A 81 -19.97 0.40 -2.95
N ASN A 82 -19.00 0.80 -3.77
CA ASN A 82 -18.68 0.13 -5.04
C ASN A 82 -17.76 -1.08 -4.82
N PRO A 83 -18.22 -2.32 -5.06
CA PRO A 83 -17.40 -3.52 -4.88
C PRO A 83 -16.22 -3.63 -5.85
N ARG A 84 -16.30 -2.92 -6.99
CA ARG A 84 -15.25 -2.88 -8.02
C ARG A 84 -14.26 -1.74 -7.84
N ALA A 85 -14.39 -0.93 -6.80
CA ALA A 85 -13.50 0.20 -6.57
C ALA A 85 -12.03 -0.25 -6.51
N GLY A 86 -11.20 0.25 -7.43
CA GLY A 86 -9.77 -0.08 -7.53
C GLY A 86 -9.44 -1.30 -8.41
N LEU A 87 -10.44 -1.96 -9.01
CA LEU A 87 -10.29 -3.07 -9.95
C LEU A 87 -10.35 -2.64 -11.42
N ASP A 88 -10.66 -1.37 -11.69
CA ASP A 88 -10.74 -0.85 -13.05
C ASP A 88 -9.32 -0.57 -13.58
N ASP A 89 -8.94 -1.26 -14.67
CA ASP A 89 -7.82 -0.87 -15.53
C ASP A 89 -8.10 0.54 -16.10
N GLU A 90 -7.05 1.34 -16.32
CA GLU A 90 -7.13 2.76 -16.66
C GLU A 90 -7.81 3.09 -18.00
N SER A 91 -9.11 2.85 -18.10
CA SER A 91 -9.93 3.20 -19.25
C SER A 91 -11.36 3.46 -18.76
N GLU A 92 -11.87 4.65 -19.10
CA GLU A 92 -13.23 5.17 -18.88
C GLU A 92 -13.46 6.02 -17.61
N ALA A 93 -12.95 7.26 -17.62
CA ALA A 93 -13.74 8.49 -17.43
C ALA A 93 -12.90 9.76 -17.73
N GLY A 94 -13.04 10.32 -18.94
CA GLY A 94 -12.72 11.73 -19.26
C GLY A 94 -13.78 12.67 -18.68
N GLU A 95 -13.74 13.99 -18.73
CA GLU A 95 -12.83 15.04 -19.22
C GLU A 95 -13.37 16.35 -18.60
N GLY A 96 -12.50 17.26 -18.17
CA GLY A 96 -12.90 18.57 -17.62
C GLY A 96 -11.75 19.39 -17.05
N GLY A 97 -10.98 20.03 -17.95
CA GLY A 97 -9.89 21.03 -17.86
C GLY A 97 -9.44 21.63 -16.50
N SER A 98 -8.17 21.99 -16.28
CA SER A 98 -7.26 22.69 -17.21
C SER A 98 -5.78 22.42 -16.93
N GLU A 99 -5.00 22.47 -18.00
CA GLU A 99 -3.66 21.93 -18.24
C GLU A 99 -2.49 22.77 -17.70
N THR A 100 -1.33 22.14 -17.48
CA THR A 100 -0.14 22.31 -18.36
C THR A 100 1.00 21.39 -17.90
N ALA A 101 1.33 20.40 -18.73
CA ALA A 101 2.71 20.04 -19.08
C ALA A 101 2.65 19.00 -20.21
N ALA A 102 3.09 19.44 -21.38
CA ALA A 102 3.00 18.75 -22.65
C ALA A 102 3.72 17.39 -22.69
N VAL A 103 3.10 16.43 -23.38
CA VAL A 103 3.74 15.20 -23.87
C VAL A 103 3.57 15.15 -25.38
N ALA A 104 4.67 14.87 -26.09
CA ALA A 104 4.69 14.17 -27.37
C ALA A 104 6.12 13.67 -27.65
N PRO A 105 6.33 12.63 -28.47
CA PRO A 105 5.65 11.34 -28.49
C PRO A 105 6.66 10.15 -28.47
N ALA A 106 6.10 8.94 -28.54
CA ALA A 106 6.72 7.61 -28.48
C ALA A 106 8.14 7.42 -29.07
N SER A 107 8.92 6.53 -28.45
CA SER A 107 10.11 5.92 -29.03
C SER A 107 10.17 4.44 -28.66
N GLU A 108 10.55 3.65 -29.66
CA GLU A 108 10.51 2.19 -29.81
C GLU A 108 11.15 1.37 -28.66
N PRO A 109 10.76 0.09 -28.50
CA PRO A 109 11.30 -0.78 -27.45
C PRO A 109 12.78 -1.08 -27.69
N VAL A 110 13.66 -0.55 -26.83
CA VAL A 110 15.10 -0.85 -26.85
C VAL A 110 15.33 -2.19 -26.18
N ALA A 111 15.97 -3.10 -26.93
CA ALA A 111 16.33 -4.44 -26.50
C ALA A 111 17.16 -4.46 -25.19
N PRO A 112 17.08 -5.54 -24.40
CA PRO A 112 17.82 -5.66 -23.15
C PRO A 112 19.34 -5.65 -23.37
N ALA A 113 20.02 -4.68 -22.76
CA ALA A 113 21.48 -4.58 -22.76
C ALA A 113 22.11 -5.66 -21.87
N ALA A 114 23.19 -6.24 -22.42
CA ALA A 114 23.86 -7.45 -21.99
C ALA A 114 24.41 -7.45 -20.56
N ALA A 115 24.45 -8.67 -20.01
CA ALA A 115 25.33 -9.05 -18.93
C ALA A 115 26.79 -8.68 -19.22
N SER A 116 27.52 -8.19 -18.21
CA SER A 116 28.98 -8.27 -18.21
C SER A 116 29.54 -8.47 -16.81
N ALA A 117 30.63 -9.21 -16.82
CA ALA A 117 31.34 -9.81 -15.71
C ALA A 117 32.04 -8.77 -14.84
N ASP A 118 31.73 -8.77 -13.55
CA ASP A 118 32.72 -8.56 -12.50
C ASP A 118 32.10 -9.03 -11.19
N GLY A 119 32.82 -9.87 -10.45
CA GLY A 119 32.37 -10.58 -9.24
C GLY A 119 32.10 -9.70 -8.02
N THR A 120 31.39 -8.58 -8.19
CA THR A 120 30.96 -7.69 -7.12
C THR A 120 29.44 -7.81 -6.94
N PRO A 121 28.95 -7.95 -5.69
CA PRO A 121 27.51 -8.11 -5.44
C PRO A 121 26.82 -6.77 -5.69
N LYS A 122 25.98 -6.70 -6.73
CA LYS A 122 25.13 -5.52 -6.97
C LYS A 122 23.68 -5.82 -6.58
N LEU A 123 23.19 -5.01 -5.64
CA LEU A 123 21.82 -5.05 -5.12
C LEU A 123 20.81 -4.90 -6.26
N GLN A 124 19.72 -5.66 -6.14
CA GLN A 124 18.63 -5.68 -7.12
C GLN A 124 17.50 -4.76 -6.66
N GLY A 125 17.06 -3.85 -7.54
CA GLY A 125 15.91 -2.96 -7.33
C GLY A 125 14.64 -3.47 -8.01
N VAL A 126 13.49 -2.89 -7.63
CA VAL A 126 12.20 -3.13 -8.30
C VAL A 126 12.03 -2.11 -9.43
N ALA A 127 11.67 -2.58 -10.62
CA ALA A 127 11.47 -1.73 -11.79
C ALA A 127 10.24 -0.82 -11.59
N ALA A 128 10.43 0.49 -11.72
CA ALA A 128 9.38 1.49 -11.53
C ALA A 128 8.66 1.88 -12.85
N SER A 129 9.17 1.46 -14.01
CA SER A 129 8.64 1.78 -15.34
C SER A 129 8.88 0.64 -16.33
N GLU A 130 8.12 0.61 -17.44
CA GLU A 130 8.24 -0.43 -18.46
C GLU A 130 9.58 -0.37 -19.21
N GLY A 131 10.25 -1.53 -19.28
CA GLY A 131 11.51 -1.75 -19.97
C GLY A 131 11.95 -3.21 -19.81
N VAL A 132 12.68 -3.75 -20.80
CA VAL A 132 13.16 -5.14 -20.78
C VAL A 132 14.64 -5.19 -20.41
N ALA A 133 15.00 -6.01 -19.42
CA ALA A 133 16.38 -6.32 -19.07
C ALA A 133 16.63 -7.83 -19.16
N VAL A 134 17.76 -8.25 -19.73
CA VAL A 134 18.16 -9.65 -19.88
C VAL A 134 19.60 -9.76 -19.37
N GLY A 135 19.78 -10.59 -18.36
CA GLY A 135 21.06 -10.89 -17.76
C GLY A 135 20.97 -12.16 -16.93
N PRO A 136 22.10 -12.68 -16.45
CA PRO A 136 22.14 -13.86 -15.60
C PRO A 136 21.35 -13.58 -14.32
N ALA A 137 20.39 -14.45 -14.04
CA ALA A 137 19.71 -14.48 -12.75
C ALA A 137 20.45 -15.45 -11.83
N PHE A 138 20.77 -15.00 -10.62
CA PHE A 138 21.30 -15.87 -9.57
C PHE A 138 20.17 -16.20 -8.61
N ALA A 139 19.81 -17.47 -8.53
CA ALA A 139 18.87 -17.94 -7.53
C ALA A 139 19.60 -18.09 -6.19
N HIS A 140 19.33 -17.19 -5.25
CA HIS A 140 19.82 -17.32 -3.88
C HIS A 140 18.83 -18.15 -3.08
N PHE A 141 19.20 -19.38 -2.78
CA PHE A 141 18.47 -20.25 -1.87
C PHE A 141 19.18 -20.20 -0.51
N PRO A 142 18.75 -19.32 0.42
CA PRO A 142 19.35 -19.32 1.75
C PRO A 142 19.15 -20.72 2.35
N PRO A 143 20.15 -21.26 3.07
CA PRO A 143 20.00 -22.54 3.73
C PRO A 143 18.79 -22.48 4.66
N GLU A 144 17.93 -23.49 4.58
CA GLU A 144 16.83 -23.63 5.51
C GLU A 144 17.41 -23.74 6.92
N ILE A 145 16.95 -22.86 7.82
CA ILE A 145 17.40 -22.85 9.20
C ILE A 145 16.75 -24.05 9.90
N GLN A 146 17.45 -25.18 9.92
CA GLN A 146 17.05 -26.35 10.69
C GLN A 146 17.48 -26.15 12.15
N GLY A 147 16.56 -25.65 12.97
CA GLY A 147 16.74 -25.62 14.42
C GLY A 147 16.42 -27.01 15.01
N PRO A 148 17.30 -27.60 15.84
CA PRO A 148 16.94 -28.81 16.57
C PRO A 148 15.77 -28.49 17.50
N GLY A 149 14.60 -29.08 17.25
CA GLY A 149 13.47 -29.04 18.17
C GLY A 149 13.83 -29.81 19.44
N ARG A 150 14.26 -29.10 20.49
CA ARG A 150 14.61 -29.68 21.78
C ARG A 150 13.55 -29.34 22.82
N GLN A 151 13.11 -30.36 23.56
CA GLN A 151 12.24 -30.18 24.71
C GLN A 151 13.09 -29.82 25.93
N LEU A 152 12.72 -28.77 26.66
CA LEU A 152 13.44 -28.27 27.83
C LEU A 152 12.81 -28.80 29.12
N GLN A 153 13.64 -29.14 30.10
CA GLN A 153 13.19 -29.38 31.47
C GLN A 153 12.99 -28.04 32.21
N ALA A 154 12.17 -28.02 33.26
CA ALA A 154 11.81 -26.79 33.99
C ALA A 154 13.02 -26.00 34.51
N GLY A 155 14.09 -26.69 34.95
CA GLY A 155 15.32 -26.04 35.43
C GLY A 155 16.24 -25.49 34.33
N GLU A 156 15.98 -25.81 33.06
CA GLU A 156 16.79 -25.35 31.92
C GLU A 156 16.23 -24.10 31.24
N ILE A 157 14.98 -23.72 31.57
CA ILE A 157 14.24 -22.65 30.90
C ILE A 157 14.95 -21.30 31.07
N GLU A 158 15.35 -20.96 32.29
CA GLU A 158 15.93 -19.65 32.61
C GLU A 158 17.27 -19.44 31.85
N GLY A 159 18.14 -20.45 31.85
CA GLY A 159 19.39 -20.40 31.11
C GLY A 159 19.22 -20.36 29.59
N GLU A 160 18.18 -21.00 29.02
CA GLU A 160 17.88 -20.87 27.59
C GLU A 160 17.37 -19.47 27.24
N LEU A 161 16.57 -18.86 28.13
CA LEU A 161 16.05 -17.51 27.95
C LEU A 161 17.15 -16.44 27.97
N GLU A 162 18.18 -16.62 28.82
CA GLU A 162 19.38 -15.79 28.82
C GLU A 162 20.18 -15.93 27.53
N ARG A 163 20.41 -17.17 27.06
CA ARG A 163 21.07 -17.44 25.77
C ARG A 163 20.34 -16.74 24.62
N PHE A 164 19.01 -16.85 24.58
CA PHE A 164 18.18 -16.19 23.58
C PHE A 164 18.34 -14.67 23.60
N ARG A 165 18.22 -14.05 24.78
CA ARG A 165 18.38 -12.59 24.92
C ARG A 165 19.78 -12.12 24.50
N SER A 166 20.81 -12.86 24.85
CA SER A 166 22.19 -12.56 24.45
C SER A 166 22.39 -12.63 22.93
N ALA A 167 21.81 -13.64 22.27
CA ALA A 167 21.86 -13.79 20.82
C ALA A 167 21.07 -12.68 20.08
N VAL A 168 19.93 -12.25 20.61
CA VAL A 168 19.17 -11.12 20.04
C VAL A 168 19.97 -9.82 20.16
N ALA A 169 20.59 -9.58 21.31
CA ALA A 169 21.38 -8.38 21.55
C ALA A 169 22.60 -8.27 20.64
N SER A 170 23.26 -9.39 20.29
CA SER A 170 24.47 -9.37 19.45
C SER A 170 24.20 -9.04 17.97
N VAL A 171 22.96 -9.17 17.50
CA VAL A 171 22.56 -8.86 16.12
C VAL A 171 21.98 -7.44 16.00
N GLN A 172 21.54 -6.84 17.12
CA GLN A 172 20.94 -5.51 17.16
C GLN A 172 21.95 -4.36 17.43
N ALA A 173 23.23 -4.68 17.66
CA ALA A 173 24.33 -3.72 17.84
C ALA A 173 25.03 -3.40 16.52
#